data_AF-A0A7V9HEG0-F1
#
_entry.id   AF-A0A7V9HEG0-F1
#
_cell.length_a   1.000
_cell.length_b   1.000
_cell.length_c   1.000
_cell.angle_alpha   90.00
_cell.angle_beta   90.00
_cell.angle_gamma   90.00
#
_symmetry.space_group_name_H-M   'P 1'
#
loop_
_entity.id
_entity.type
_entity.pdbx_description
1 polymer ?
#
loop_
_entity_poly.entity_id
_entity_poly.type
_entity_poly.pdbx_seq_one_letter_code
_entity_poly.pdbx_strand_id
1 'polypeptide(L)'
;MSTPDAERPAVDEKLADRFLLKAFVEACLVLEEGVAGVRDIDLGMMMGTGMVPGPFARADFRGLDGVLAALERASEEWGAAFEPPLVLRRLVAQGRLGPASGQGFYPYPQPDAGYETAPVKLDTRGEVAIVWLDNPPANSISPAVIEGLQAVWDVVRSDSSLRVMVIASPNPALFCAGADIKAFTRMDEAGGRALLDSGHDLLRSFEHSRTVTIAAVNGLALGGGCELAMGCDFRLAAFSASFGQPEINLGIIPGFGGTQRLPRLVGPTKALEMNLTGESISAEDAYEHGLVHRVVADHELFDTALAWARKLSRQAPIAVEQIKSVSHRGDLDEGIEAEKLGFAVAFGSEDAKEGIGAFLAKRPPKFHGK
;
A
#
# COMPACT_ATOMS: atom_id res chain seq x y z
N MET A 1 -28.31 -33.81 -31.16
CA MET A 1 -28.72 -32.63 -31.96
C MET A 1 -27.82 -31.48 -31.55
N SER A 2 -26.81 -31.20 -32.38
CA SER A 2 -25.93 -30.05 -32.19
C SER A 2 -26.73 -28.81 -32.56
N THR A 3 -26.88 -27.87 -31.63
CA THR A 3 -27.36 -26.52 -31.96
C THR A 3 -26.38 -25.89 -32.97
N PRO A 4 -26.87 -25.23 -34.03
CA PRO A 4 -25.99 -24.49 -34.92
C PRO A 4 -25.38 -23.32 -34.14
N ASP A 5 -24.07 -23.13 -34.27
CA ASP A 5 -23.40 -21.87 -33.92
C ASP A 5 -24.08 -20.75 -34.71
N ALA A 6 -24.96 -20.01 -34.04
CA ALA A 6 -25.45 -18.75 -34.57
C ALA A 6 -24.26 -17.79 -34.57
N GLU A 7 -23.77 -17.43 -35.76
CA GLU A 7 -22.80 -16.35 -35.95
C GLU A 7 -23.28 -15.13 -35.16
N ARG A 8 -22.53 -14.76 -34.11
CA ARG A 8 -22.79 -13.53 -33.36
C ARG A 8 -22.72 -12.37 -34.35
N PRO A 9 -23.72 -11.46 -34.40
CA PRO A 9 -23.64 -10.29 -35.27
C PRO A 9 -22.38 -9.50 -34.94
N ALA A 10 -21.65 -9.07 -35.98
CA ALA A 10 -20.51 -8.19 -35.83
C ALA A 10 -20.94 -6.94 -35.06
N VAL A 11 -20.31 -6.69 -33.92
CA VAL A 11 -20.58 -5.50 -33.11
C VAL A 11 -20.15 -4.29 -33.92
N ASP A 12 -21.02 -3.28 -34.04
CA ASP A 12 -20.62 -1.97 -34.56
C ASP A 12 -19.54 -1.40 -33.63
N GLU A 13 -18.28 -1.49 -34.05
CA GLU A 13 -17.12 -1.09 -33.27
C GLU A 13 -17.23 0.38 -32.83
N LYS A 14 -17.84 1.25 -33.66
CA LYS A 14 -18.08 2.65 -33.30
C LYS A 14 -19.07 2.79 -32.17
N LEU A 15 -20.13 1.97 -32.15
CA LEU A 15 -21.12 1.98 -31.08
C LEU A 15 -20.52 1.50 -29.77
N ALA A 16 -19.75 0.40 -29.80
CA ALA A 16 -19.08 -0.13 -28.62
C ALA A 16 -18.09 0.88 -28.02
N ASP A 17 -17.25 1.50 -28.86
CA ASP A 17 -16.31 2.53 -28.42
C ASP A 17 -17.02 3.74 -27.82
N ARG A 18 -18.14 4.17 -28.43
CA ARG A 18 -18.96 5.27 -27.90
C ARG A 18 -19.48 4.97 -26.50
N PHE A 19 -20.01 3.76 -26.27
CA PHE A 19 -20.48 3.36 -24.95
C PHE A 19 -19.35 3.31 -23.91
N LEU A 20 -18.19 2.75 -24.27
CA LEU A 20 -17.06 2.62 -23.36
C LEU A 20 -16.46 3.97 -22.99
N LEU A 21 -16.26 4.86 -23.97
CA LEU A 21 -15.78 6.21 -23.72
C LEU A 21 -16.75 7.00 -22.86
N LYS A 22 -18.06 6.89 -23.12
CA LYS A 22 -19.06 7.58 -22.30
C LYS A 22 -19.09 7.05 -20.87
N ALA A 23 -19.08 5.73 -20.68
CA ALA A 23 -19.04 5.13 -19.36
C ALA A 23 -17.80 5.56 -18.57
N PHE A 24 -16.64 5.67 -19.22
CA PHE A 24 -15.43 6.18 -18.59
C PHE A 24 -15.53 7.67 -18.21
N VAL A 25 -16.13 8.51 -19.07
CA VAL A 25 -16.38 9.94 -18.75
C VAL A 25 -17.26 10.05 -17.51
N GLU A 26 -18.39 9.34 -17.46
CA GLU A 26 -19.29 9.35 -16.29
C GLU A 26 -18.58 8.85 -15.02
N ALA A 27 -17.78 7.79 -15.12
CA ALA A 27 -16.98 7.30 -14.00
C ALA A 27 -16.01 8.38 -13.48
N CYS A 28 -15.34 9.12 -14.36
CA CYS A 28 -14.46 10.21 -13.96
C CYS A 28 -15.22 11.35 -13.28
N LEU A 29 -16.43 11.70 -13.76
CA LEU A 29 -17.23 12.76 -13.14
C LEU A 29 -17.67 12.38 -11.73
N VAL A 30 -18.13 11.13 -11.51
CA VAL A 30 -18.46 10.62 -10.17
C VAL A 30 -17.25 10.70 -9.23
N LEU A 31 -16.05 10.41 -9.73
CA LEU A 31 -14.80 10.53 -8.98
C LEU A 31 -14.46 12.00 -8.66
N GLU A 32 -14.58 12.91 -9.63
CA GLU A 32 -14.27 14.34 -9.47
C GLU A 32 -15.24 15.04 -8.52
N GLU A 33 -16.51 14.62 -8.49
CA GLU A 33 -17.52 15.09 -7.54
C GLU A 33 -17.31 14.51 -6.13
N GLY A 34 -16.39 13.57 -5.95
CA GLY A 34 -16.09 12.94 -4.66
C GLY A 34 -17.18 11.98 -4.18
N VAL A 35 -18.04 11.49 -5.07
CA VAL A 35 -19.15 10.60 -4.72
C VAL A 35 -18.66 9.19 -4.41
N ALA A 36 -17.65 8.70 -5.13
CA ALA A 36 -17.07 7.38 -4.93
C ALA A 36 -15.59 7.34 -5.34
N GLY A 37 -14.82 6.47 -4.69
CA GLY A 37 -13.43 6.21 -5.04
C GLY A 37 -13.29 5.43 -6.34
N VAL A 38 -12.08 5.45 -6.91
CA VAL A 38 -11.73 4.69 -8.14
C VAL A 38 -12.06 3.22 -7.97
N ARG A 39 -11.71 2.65 -6.81
CA ARG A 39 -11.96 1.24 -6.48
C ARG A 39 -13.45 0.94 -6.46
N ASP A 40 -14.23 1.77 -5.78
CA ASP A 40 -15.66 1.51 -5.56
C ASP A 40 -16.44 1.59 -6.87
N ILE A 41 -16.07 2.53 -7.75
CA ILE A 41 -16.64 2.65 -9.09
C ILE A 41 -16.31 1.40 -9.94
N ASP A 42 -15.05 1.00 -10.00
CA ASP A 42 -14.66 -0.19 -10.78
C ASP A 42 -15.34 -1.45 -10.26
N LEU A 43 -15.36 -1.65 -8.94
CA LEU A 43 -16.01 -2.81 -8.32
C LEU A 43 -17.52 -2.79 -8.56
N GLY A 44 -18.16 -1.63 -8.41
CA GLY A 44 -19.58 -1.44 -8.69
C GLY A 44 -19.94 -1.75 -10.14
N MET A 45 -19.13 -1.31 -11.10
CA MET A 45 -19.32 -1.59 -12.52
C MET A 45 -19.10 -3.07 -12.86
N MET A 46 -18.08 -3.70 -12.28
CA MET A 46 -17.82 -5.13 -12.46
C MET A 46 -18.96 -5.98 -11.92
N MET A 47 -19.40 -5.73 -10.68
CA MET A 47 -20.40 -6.56 -10.00
C MET A 47 -21.83 -6.22 -10.42
N GLY A 48 -22.11 -4.95 -10.73
CA GLY A 48 -23.44 -4.47 -11.07
C GLY A 48 -23.78 -4.60 -12.55
N THR A 49 -22.85 -4.26 -13.44
CA THR A 49 -23.10 -4.24 -14.89
C THR A 49 -22.36 -5.32 -15.66
N GLY A 50 -21.48 -6.08 -15.01
CA GLY A 50 -20.62 -7.07 -15.67
C GLY A 50 -19.49 -6.45 -16.51
N MET A 51 -19.17 -5.17 -16.31
CA MET A 51 -18.07 -4.51 -17.02
C MET A 51 -16.73 -4.96 -16.43
N VAL A 52 -16.15 -6.02 -16.99
CA VAL A 52 -14.88 -6.60 -16.53
C VAL A 52 -13.81 -6.43 -17.63
N PRO A 53 -12.66 -5.79 -17.37
CA PRO A 53 -12.39 -4.96 -16.19
C PRO A 53 -13.26 -3.69 -16.17
N GLY A 54 -13.38 -3.08 -14.98
CA GLY A 54 -14.07 -1.81 -14.76
C GLY A 54 -13.48 -0.64 -15.57
N PRO A 55 -14.16 0.51 -15.64
CA PRO A 55 -13.77 1.61 -16.52
C PRO A 55 -12.35 2.13 -16.30
N PHE A 56 -11.88 2.26 -15.06
CA PHE A 56 -10.55 2.80 -14.76
C PHE A 56 -9.45 1.79 -15.06
N ALA A 57 -9.58 0.55 -14.58
CA ALA A 57 -8.64 -0.51 -14.91
C ALA A 57 -8.55 -0.73 -16.43
N ARG A 58 -9.68 -0.67 -17.14
CA ARG A 58 -9.71 -0.74 -18.62
C ARG A 58 -8.95 0.42 -19.26
N ALA A 59 -9.15 1.64 -18.78
CA ALA A 59 -8.46 2.82 -19.28
C ALA A 59 -6.95 2.71 -19.08
N ASP A 60 -6.50 2.24 -17.91
CA ASP A 60 -5.09 2.00 -17.61
C ASP A 60 -4.48 0.99 -18.59
N PHE A 61 -5.13 -0.15 -18.84
CA PHE A 61 -4.64 -1.15 -19.79
C PHE A 61 -4.63 -0.65 -21.25
N ARG A 62 -5.52 0.28 -21.61
CA ARG A 62 -5.53 0.90 -22.94
C ARG A 62 -4.41 1.93 -23.12
N GLY A 63 -3.91 2.51 -22.03
CA GLY A 63 -3.03 3.68 -22.05
C GLY A 63 -3.83 4.97 -21.90
N LEU A 64 -3.58 5.74 -20.83
CA LEU A 64 -4.37 6.94 -20.53
C LEU A 64 -4.19 8.06 -21.56
N ASP A 65 -3.01 8.15 -22.18
CA ASP A 65 -2.74 9.03 -23.33
C ASP A 65 -3.59 8.64 -24.55
N GLY A 66 -3.69 7.34 -24.83
CA GLY A 66 -4.54 6.80 -25.89
C GLY A 66 -6.03 7.05 -25.64
N VAL A 67 -6.47 6.92 -24.37
CA VAL A 67 -7.84 7.25 -23.95
C VAL A 67 -8.11 8.75 -24.10
N LEU A 68 -7.18 9.61 -23.70
CA LEU A 68 -7.30 11.07 -23.84
C LEU A 68 -7.47 11.46 -25.30
N ALA A 69 -6.60 10.98 -26.18
CA ALA A 69 -6.68 11.26 -27.61
C ALA A 69 -7.99 10.73 -28.24
N ALA A 70 -8.52 9.60 -27.73
CA ALA A 70 -9.80 9.06 -28.18
C ALA A 70 -10.98 9.95 -27.75
N LEU A 71 -10.97 10.47 -26.52
CA LEU A 71 -12.00 11.39 -26.03
C LEU A 71 -11.95 12.74 -26.75
N GLU A 72 -10.76 13.26 -27.07
CA GLU A 72 -10.64 14.51 -27.84
C GLU A 72 -11.30 14.37 -29.23
N ARG A 73 -11.03 13.27 -29.95
CA ARG A 73 -11.72 12.97 -31.21
C ARG A 73 -13.23 12.77 -31.03
N ALA A 74 -13.63 12.05 -29.99
CA ALA A 74 -15.05 11.81 -29.71
C ALA A 74 -15.80 13.10 -29.33
N SER A 75 -15.11 14.06 -28.70
CA SER A 75 -15.68 15.38 -28.38
C SER A 75 -15.95 16.19 -29.65
N GLU A 76 -15.04 16.13 -30.63
CA GLU A 76 -15.24 16.75 -31.94
C GLU A 76 -16.37 16.08 -32.74
N GLU A 77 -16.44 14.74 -32.73
CA GLU A 77 -17.41 13.99 -33.54
C GLU A 77 -18.82 13.92 -32.91
N TRP A 78 -18.89 13.70 -31.59
CA TRP A 78 -20.13 13.41 -30.87
C TRP A 78 -20.52 14.46 -29.82
N GLY A 79 -19.71 15.51 -29.66
CA GLY A 79 -20.02 16.72 -28.88
C GLY A 79 -19.50 16.71 -27.43
N ALA A 80 -19.82 17.77 -26.70
CA ALA A 80 -19.28 18.08 -25.37
C ALA A 80 -19.49 16.98 -24.30
N ALA A 81 -20.46 16.09 -24.49
CA ALA A 81 -20.66 14.94 -23.59
C ALA A 81 -19.48 13.95 -23.54
N PHE A 82 -18.52 14.07 -24.46
CA PHE A 82 -17.28 13.28 -24.52
C PHE A 82 -16.03 14.11 -24.21
N GLU A 83 -16.18 15.34 -23.70
CA GLU A 83 -15.04 16.16 -23.31
C GLU A 83 -14.15 15.42 -22.29
N PRO A 84 -12.82 15.34 -22.52
CA PRO A 84 -11.95 14.63 -21.61
C PRO A 84 -11.98 15.21 -20.18
N PRO A 85 -12.28 14.38 -19.16
CA PRO A 85 -12.35 14.80 -17.76
C PRO A 85 -11.03 15.38 -17.24
N LEU A 86 -11.11 16.24 -16.22
CA LEU A 86 -9.95 16.92 -15.63
C LEU A 86 -8.97 15.92 -15.01
N VAL A 87 -9.48 14.89 -14.33
CA VAL A 87 -8.67 13.84 -13.71
C VAL A 87 -7.84 13.12 -14.76
N LEU A 88 -8.42 12.73 -15.90
CA LEU A 88 -7.68 12.07 -16.98
C LEU A 88 -6.56 12.98 -17.50
N ARG A 89 -6.87 14.25 -17.81
CA ARG A 89 -5.88 15.22 -18.30
C ARG A 89 -4.73 15.40 -17.30
N ARG A 90 -5.05 15.49 -16.02
CA ARG A 90 -4.06 15.60 -14.94
C ARG A 90 -3.16 14.37 -14.86
N LEU A 91 -3.72 13.16 -14.90
CA LEU A 91 -2.96 11.91 -14.84
C LEU A 91 -2.00 11.79 -16.04
N VAL A 92 -2.49 12.06 -17.26
CA VAL A 92 -1.64 12.04 -18.46
C VAL A 92 -0.52 13.08 -18.38
N ALA A 93 -0.82 14.31 -17.92
CA ALA A 93 0.18 15.35 -17.74
C ALA A 93 1.25 14.99 -16.69
N GLN A 94 0.93 14.12 -15.74
CA GLN A 94 1.87 13.58 -14.76
C GLN A 94 2.68 12.38 -15.28
N GLY A 95 2.43 11.93 -16.52
CA GLY A 95 3.06 10.73 -17.08
C GLY A 95 2.49 9.42 -16.54
N ARG A 96 1.31 9.46 -15.89
CA ARG A 96 0.59 8.26 -15.46
C ARG A 96 -0.19 7.72 -16.65
N LEU A 97 0.40 6.77 -17.36
CA LEU A 97 -0.10 6.21 -18.60
C LEU A 97 -0.66 4.79 -18.43
N GLY A 98 -0.66 4.23 -17.23
CA GLY A 98 -1.09 2.85 -16.96
C GLY A 98 0.09 1.91 -16.68
N PRO A 99 -0.01 0.61 -17.00
CA PRO A 99 1.02 -0.38 -16.70
C PRO A 99 2.39 -0.04 -17.29
N ALA A 100 2.43 0.57 -18.48
CA ALA A 100 3.68 0.90 -19.17
C ALA A 100 4.53 1.95 -18.42
N SER A 101 3.89 2.84 -17.67
CA SER A 101 4.58 3.83 -16.81
C SER A 101 4.66 3.39 -15.36
N GLY A 102 4.20 2.17 -15.03
CA GLY A 102 4.09 1.68 -13.66
C GLY A 102 2.96 2.29 -12.83
N GLN A 103 2.09 3.13 -13.44
CA GLN A 103 0.98 3.77 -12.75
C GLN A 103 -0.01 4.42 -13.74
N GLY A 104 -1.30 4.15 -13.57
CA GLY A 104 -2.42 4.86 -14.18
C GLY A 104 -3.32 5.39 -13.08
N PHE A 105 -4.61 5.06 -13.07
CA PHE A 105 -5.48 5.18 -11.89
C PHE A 105 -5.03 4.24 -10.77
N TYR A 106 -4.50 3.06 -11.12
CA TYR A 106 -3.88 2.13 -10.19
C TYR A 106 -2.36 2.10 -10.32
N PRO A 107 -1.63 1.72 -9.26
CA PRO A 107 -0.21 1.45 -9.38
C PRO A 107 0.06 0.04 -9.94
N TYR A 108 1.13 -0.11 -10.70
CA TYR A 108 1.53 -1.36 -11.33
C TYR A 108 2.99 -1.71 -10.98
N PRO A 109 3.28 -2.94 -10.52
CA PRO A 109 4.63 -3.34 -10.17
C PRO A 109 5.59 -3.25 -11.36
N GLN A 110 6.78 -2.70 -11.14
CA GLN A 110 7.91 -2.75 -12.07
C GLN A 110 9.05 -3.52 -11.38
N PRO A 111 8.93 -4.84 -11.23
CA PRO A 111 9.82 -5.61 -10.37
C PRO A 111 11.26 -5.63 -10.91
N ASP A 112 12.20 -5.60 -9.99
CA ASP A 112 13.61 -5.88 -10.24
C ASP A 112 13.77 -7.32 -10.77
N ALA A 113 14.86 -7.56 -11.50
CA ALA A 113 15.14 -8.86 -12.08
C ALA A 113 15.19 -9.97 -11.01
N GLY A 114 14.43 -11.05 -11.22
CA GLY A 114 14.32 -12.18 -10.29
C GLY A 114 13.10 -12.11 -9.35
N TYR A 115 12.33 -11.04 -9.36
CA TYR A 115 11.11 -10.88 -8.56
C TYR A 115 9.81 -10.95 -9.37
N GLU A 116 9.88 -11.16 -10.69
CA GLU A 116 8.74 -11.02 -11.61
C GLU A 116 7.58 -11.97 -11.28
N THR A 117 7.89 -13.19 -10.82
CA THR A 117 6.93 -14.25 -10.50
C THR A 117 6.80 -14.51 -9.00
N ALA A 118 7.46 -13.73 -8.15
CA ALA A 118 7.42 -13.91 -6.71
C ALA A 118 6.07 -13.42 -6.12
N PRO A 119 5.56 -14.05 -5.04
CA PRO A 119 4.38 -13.56 -4.33
C PRO A 119 4.61 -12.21 -3.62
N VAL A 120 5.88 -11.87 -3.39
CA VAL A 120 6.36 -10.61 -2.86
C VAL A 120 7.43 -10.11 -3.81
N LYS A 121 7.21 -8.95 -4.42
CA LYS A 121 8.11 -8.40 -5.45
C LYS A 121 8.82 -7.16 -4.96
N LEU A 122 10.09 -7.01 -5.32
CA LEU A 122 10.88 -5.81 -5.06
C LEU A 122 10.95 -4.96 -6.34
N ASP A 123 10.68 -3.66 -6.21
CA ASP A 123 10.82 -2.62 -7.25
C ASP A 123 11.64 -1.48 -6.65
N THR A 124 12.89 -1.33 -7.09
CA THR A 124 13.82 -0.37 -6.51
C THR A 124 13.83 0.95 -7.28
N ARG A 125 13.52 2.06 -6.59
CA ARG A 125 13.49 3.42 -7.17
C ARG A 125 14.36 4.39 -6.38
N GLY A 126 15.63 4.46 -6.75
CA GLY A 126 16.62 5.27 -6.04
C GLY A 126 16.82 4.74 -4.62
N GLU A 127 16.53 5.57 -3.61
CA GLU A 127 16.70 5.22 -2.18
C GLU A 127 15.48 4.49 -1.60
N VAL A 128 14.48 4.15 -2.42
CA VAL A 128 13.21 3.58 -2.01
C VAL A 128 13.06 2.17 -2.56
N ALA A 129 12.85 1.20 -1.67
CA ALA A 129 12.44 -0.15 -2.00
C ALA A 129 10.90 -0.24 -1.97
N ILE A 130 10.27 -0.61 -3.08
CA ILE A 130 8.82 -0.81 -3.13
C ILE A 130 8.57 -2.31 -3.11
N VAL A 131 7.83 -2.76 -2.11
CA VAL A 131 7.49 -4.15 -1.86
C VAL A 131 6.04 -4.39 -2.24
N TRP A 132 5.84 -5.10 -3.34
CA TRP A 132 4.51 -5.45 -3.84
C TRP A 132 4.05 -6.77 -3.24
N LEU A 133 2.97 -6.74 -2.47
CA LEU A 133 2.20 -7.93 -2.09
C LEU A 133 1.35 -8.36 -3.29
N ASP A 134 1.79 -9.38 -4.01
CA ASP A 134 1.15 -9.86 -5.23
C ASP A 134 0.97 -11.39 -5.16
N ASN A 135 0.21 -11.82 -4.16
CA ASN A 135 -0.12 -13.22 -3.88
C ASN A 135 -1.62 -13.46 -4.06
N PRO A 136 -2.11 -13.56 -5.30
CA PRO A 136 -3.53 -13.72 -5.57
C PRO A 136 -4.09 -15.01 -4.95
N PRO A 137 -5.40 -15.05 -4.62
CA PRO A 137 -6.38 -14.01 -4.91
C PRO A 137 -6.51 -12.93 -3.83
N ALA A 138 -5.93 -13.12 -2.65
CA ALA A 138 -6.28 -12.37 -1.44
C ALA A 138 -5.06 -11.76 -0.71
N ASN A 139 -3.87 -11.82 -1.32
CA ASN A 139 -2.61 -11.45 -0.70
C ASN A 139 -2.41 -12.05 0.69
N SER A 140 -2.91 -13.27 0.90
CA SER A 140 -2.91 -13.88 2.22
C SER A 140 -1.47 -14.12 2.69
N ILE A 141 -1.21 -13.90 3.98
CA ILE A 141 0.07 -14.18 4.64
C ILE A 141 0.23 -15.69 4.75
N SER A 142 0.80 -16.28 3.71
CA SER A 142 1.25 -17.67 3.65
C SER A 142 2.74 -17.75 4.03
N PRO A 143 3.28 -18.96 4.29
CA PRO A 143 4.72 -19.13 4.48
C PRO A 143 5.57 -18.52 3.36
N ALA A 144 5.16 -18.70 2.10
CA ALA A 144 5.86 -18.14 0.95
C ALA A 144 5.85 -16.60 0.93
N VAL A 145 4.79 -15.97 1.45
CA VAL A 145 4.74 -14.50 1.60
C VAL A 145 5.65 -14.04 2.73
N ILE A 146 5.69 -14.73 3.86
CA ILE A 146 6.64 -14.42 4.96
C ILE A 146 8.09 -14.58 4.49
N GLU A 147 8.42 -15.70 3.84
CA GLU A 147 9.76 -15.94 3.26
C GLU A 147 10.13 -14.86 2.23
N GLY A 148 9.19 -14.49 1.35
CA GLY A 148 9.39 -13.43 0.37
C GLY A 148 9.62 -12.06 1.02
N LEU A 149 8.84 -11.71 2.05
CA LEU A 149 9.03 -10.47 2.81
C LEU A 149 10.38 -10.46 3.53
N GLN A 150 10.80 -11.58 4.12
CA GLN A 150 12.11 -11.71 4.77
C GLN A 150 13.25 -11.57 3.76
N ALA A 151 13.16 -12.23 2.60
CA ALA A 151 14.18 -12.14 1.56
C ALA A 151 14.34 -10.71 1.04
N VAL A 152 13.22 -10.02 0.75
CA VAL A 152 13.25 -8.61 0.35
C VAL A 152 13.81 -7.73 1.47
N TRP A 153 13.41 -7.98 2.72
CA TRP A 153 13.90 -7.22 3.85
C TRP A 153 15.41 -7.39 4.07
N ASP A 154 15.95 -8.58 3.85
CA ASP A 154 17.40 -8.83 3.94
C ASP A 154 18.19 -8.07 2.86
N VAL A 155 17.64 -7.95 1.64
CA VAL A 155 18.19 -7.06 0.61
C VAL A 155 18.16 -5.61 1.08
N VAL A 156 17.02 -5.13 1.57
CA VAL A 156 16.85 -3.75 2.04
C VAL A 156 17.80 -3.41 3.20
N ARG A 157 18.02 -4.34 4.14
CA ARG A 157 18.93 -4.12 5.27
C ARG A 157 20.41 -4.18 4.89
N SER A 158 20.76 -4.97 3.88
CA SER A 158 22.15 -5.11 3.44
C SER A 158 22.61 -4.00 2.51
N ASP A 159 21.68 -3.35 1.81
CA ASP A 159 21.96 -2.20 0.95
C ASP A 159 21.72 -0.86 1.67
N SER A 160 22.80 -0.24 2.15
CA SER A 160 22.75 1.07 2.81
C SER A 160 22.25 2.24 1.95
N SER A 161 22.11 2.05 0.62
CA SER A 161 21.50 3.03 -0.28
C SER A 161 19.98 3.04 -0.20
N LEU A 162 19.36 1.95 0.27
CA LEU A 162 17.92 1.83 0.50
C LEU A 162 17.58 2.37 1.89
N ARG A 163 16.77 3.43 1.92
CA ARG A 163 16.48 4.22 3.13
C ARG A 163 15.04 4.12 3.58
N VAL A 164 14.15 3.78 2.64
CA VAL A 164 12.72 3.61 2.90
C VAL A 164 12.21 2.38 2.17
N MET A 165 11.36 1.62 2.84
CA MET A 165 10.60 0.52 2.26
C MET A 165 9.12 0.87 2.23
N VAL A 166 8.48 0.81 1.07
CA VAL A 166 7.04 1.01 0.90
C VAL A 166 6.40 -0.33 0.59
N ILE A 167 5.55 -0.85 1.47
CA ILE A 167 4.73 -2.03 1.20
C ILE A 167 3.42 -1.57 0.55
N ALA A 168 3.13 -2.10 -0.63
CA ALA A 168 1.94 -1.78 -1.40
C ALA A 168 1.33 -3.06 -2.01
N SER A 169 0.12 -2.95 -2.53
CA SER A 169 -0.54 -4.02 -3.27
C SER A 169 -0.92 -3.52 -4.66
N PRO A 170 -0.70 -4.32 -5.72
CA PRO A 170 -1.21 -4.01 -7.05
C PRO A 170 -2.66 -4.45 -7.23
N ASN A 171 -3.23 -5.18 -6.26
CA ASN A 171 -4.62 -5.60 -6.30
C ASN A 171 -5.53 -4.43 -5.92
N PRO A 172 -6.42 -3.96 -6.81
CA PRO A 172 -7.28 -2.80 -6.55
C PRO A 172 -8.12 -2.89 -5.27
N ALA A 173 -8.55 -4.10 -4.89
CA ALA A 173 -9.54 -4.28 -3.84
C ALA A 173 -8.96 -4.57 -2.46
N LEU A 174 -7.69 -4.98 -2.39
CA LEU A 174 -7.11 -5.52 -1.17
C LEU A 174 -5.63 -5.18 -1.03
N PHE A 175 -5.26 -4.82 0.19
CA PHE A 175 -3.87 -4.78 0.61
C PHE A 175 -3.43 -6.21 0.99
N CYS A 176 -4.11 -6.79 1.98
CA CYS A 176 -3.90 -8.15 2.47
C CYS A 176 -5.11 -8.60 3.31
N ALA A 177 -5.71 -9.74 2.96
CA ALA A 177 -6.90 -10.26 3.64
C ALA A 177 -6.62 -11.09 4.91
N GLY A 178 -5.36 -11.14 5.35
CA GLY A 178 -4.97 -11.86 6.57
C GLY A 178 -4.21 -13.15 6.30
N ALA A 179 -4.16 -14.03 7.30
CA ALA A 179 -3.43 -15.29 7.24
C ALA A 179 -4.03 -16.29 6.23
N ASP A 180 -3.18 -17.08 5.56
CA ASP A 180 -3.65 -18.21 4.76
C ASP A 180 -4.11 -19.36 5.66
N ILE A 181 -5.38 -19.33 6.06
CA ILE A 181 -5.98 -20.32 6.97
C ILE A 181 -5.75 -21.77 6.49
N LYS A 182 -5.75 -22.02 5.18
CA LYS A 182 -5.51 -23.37 4.66
C LYS A 182 -4.09 -23.83 4.95
N ALA A 183 -3.11 -22.94 4.83
CA ALA A 183 -1.72 -23.24 5.20
C ALA A 183 -1.60 -23.51 6.72
N PHE A 184 -2.23 -22.68 7.55
CA PHE A 184 -2.21 -22.85 9.02
C PHE A 184 -2.83 -24.17 9.48
N THR A 185 -3.96 -24.60 8.91
CA THR A 185 -4.62 -25.87 9.28
C THR A 185 -3.81 -27.14 8.96
N ARG A 186 -2.76 -27.02 8.14
CA ARG A 186 -1.90 -28.15 7.74
C ARG A 186 -0.63 -28.25 8.58
N MET A 187 -0.36 -27.27 9.44
CA MET A 187 0.82 -27.24 10.29
C MET A 187 0.55 -27.98 11.60
N ASP A 188 1.58 -28.63 12.12
CA ASP A 188 1.59 -29.07 13.50
C ASP A 188 1.93 -27.89 14.44
N GLU A 189 1.91 -28.13 15.75
CA GLU A 189 2.18 -27.10 16.75
C GLU A 189 3.57 -26.45 16.57
N ALA A 190 4.58 -27.26 16.23
CA ALA A 190 5.93 -26.78 16.01
C ALA A 190 6.05 -25.88 14.76
N GLY A 191 5.45 -26.30 13.65
CA GLY A 191 5.42 -25.51 12.41
C GLY A 191 4.62 -24.21 12.57
N GLY A 192 3.48 -24.27 13.25
CA GLY A 192 2.70 -23.08 13.59
C GLY A 192 3.48 -22.09 14.45
N ARG A 193 4.20 -22.60 15.46
CA ARG A 193 5.07 -21.77 16.31
C ARG A 193 6.19 -21.10 15.52
N ALA A 194 6.89 -21.86 14.67
CA ALA A 194 7.98 -21.34 13.86
C ALA A 194 7.53 -20.23 12.90
N LEU A 195 6.34 -20.37 12.30
CA LEU A 195 5.76 -19.33 11.44
C LEU A 195 5.40 -18.07 12.21
N LEU A 196 4.81 -18.20 13.41
CA LEU A 196 4.51 -17.08 14.28
C LEU A 196 5.79 -16.35 14.70
N ASP A 197 6.79 -17.08 15.20
CA ASP A 197 8.08 -16.49 15.60
C ASP A 197 8.73 -15.77 14.42
N SER A 198 8.75 -16.37 13.23
CA SER A 198 9.29 -15.75 12.00
C SER A 198 8.57 -14.45 11.61
N GLY A 199 7.23 -14.43 11.72
CA GLY A 199 6.43 -13.22 11.47
C GLY A 199 6.68 -12.13 12.50
N HIS A 200 6.75 -12.48 13.79
CA HIS A 200 7.06 -11.53 14.85
C HIS A 200 8.48 -10.95 14.70
N ASP A 201 9.47 -11.78 14.42
CA ASP A 201 10.85 -11.37 14.21
C ASP A 201 10.98 -10.41 13.03
N LEU A 202 10.30 -10.69 11.92
CA LEU A 202 10.24 -9.80 10.76
C LEU A 202 9.67 -8.43 11.17
N LEU A 203 8.48 -8.37 11.78
CA LEU A 203 7.87 -7.09 12.15
C LEU A 203 8.69 -6.35 13.22
N ARG A 204 9.28 -7.07 14.18
CA ARG A 204 10.18 -6.47 15.19
C ARG A 204 11.45 -5.90 14.57
N SER A 205 11.95 -6.52 13.51
CA SER A 205 13.15 -6.02 12.83
C SER A 205 12.88 -4.70 12.10
N PHE A 206 11.64 -4.42 11.68
CA PHE A 206 11.27 -3.11 11.15
C PHE A 206 11.44 -2.03 12.20
N GLU A 207 11.00 -2.29 13.45
CA GLU A 207 11.04 -1.34 14.57
C GLU A 207 12.47 -0.95 14.97
N HIS A 208 13.47 -1.81 14.71
CA HIS A 208 14.87 -1.62 15.10
C HIS A 208 15.81 -1.42 13.89
N SER A 209 15.32 -0.72 12.87
CA SER A 209 16.04 -0.52 11.61
C SER A 209 16.29 0.94 11.29
N ARG A 210 17.38 1.17 10.54
CA ARG A 210 17.73 2.44 9.88
C ARG A 210 16.81 2.77 8.71
N THR A 211 16.09 1.78 8.20
CA THR A 211 15.14 1.92 7.11
C THR A 211 13.77 2.30 7.66
N VAL A 212 13.14 3.33 7.08
CA VAL A 212 11.76 3.69 7.41
C VAL A 212 10.80 2.80 6.62
N THR A 213 9.73 2.31 7.25
CA THR A 213 8.74 1.46 6.60
C THR A 213 7.38 2.16 6.48
N ILE A 214 6.76 2.08 5.30
CA ILE A 214 5.48 2.68 5.00
C ILE A 214 4.54 1.61 4.44
N ALA A 215 3.38 1.41 5.06
CA ALA A 215 2.28 0.65 4.47
C ALA A 215 1.38 1.61 3.67
N ALA A 216 1.29 1.39 2.36
CA ALA A 216 0.35 2.05 1.46
C ALA A 216 -0.88 1.15 1.27
N VAL A 217 -1.89 1.34 2.11
CA VAL A 217 -3.07 0.48 2.21
C VAL A 217 -4.17 0.98 1.28
N ASN A 218 -4.35 0.32 0.13
CA ASN A 218 -5.29 0.73 -0.91
C ASN A 218 -6.70 0.12 -0.77
N GLY A 219 -6.86 -0.90 0.06
CA GLY A 219 -8.10 -1.65 0.19
C GLY A 219 -8.15 -2.40 1.52
N LEU A 220 -8.71 -3.60 1.52
CA LEU A 220 -8.86 -4.40 2.74
C LEU A 220 -7.49 -4.77 3.35
N ALA A 221 -7.28 -4.39 4.61
CA ALA A 221 -6.19 -4.84 5.47
C ALA A 221 -6.77 -5.55 6.69
N LEU A 222 -6.88 -6.87 6.63
CA LEU A 222 -7.57 -7.68 7.64
C LEU A 222 -6.61 -8.64 8.33
N GLY A 223 -6.81 -8.86 9.63
CA GLY A 223 -6.03 -9.79 10.43
C GLY A 223 -4.52 -9.61 10.26
N GLY A 224 -3.81 -10.66 9.87
CA GLY A 224 -2.38 -10.59 9.51
C GLY A 224 -1.97 -9.46 8.55
N GLY A 225 -2.84 -9.02 7.65
CA GLY A 225 -2.61 -7.86 6.79
C GLY A 225 -2.66 -6.53 7.52
N CYS A 226 -3.60 -6.39 8.46
CA CYS A 226 -3.64 -5.26 9.40
C CYS A 226 -2.43 -5.27 10.33
N GLU A 227 -2.03 -6.45 10.81
CA GLU A 227 -0.85 -6.63 11.67
C GLU A 227 0.46 -6.26 10.94
N LEU A 228 0.61 -6.63 9.67
CA LEU A 228 1.70 -6.19 8.82
C LEU A 228 1.73 -4.66 8.66
N ALA A 229 0.58 -4.04 8.39
CA ALA A 229 0.48 -2.58 8.28
C ALA A 229 0.84 -1.87 9.61
N MET A 230 0.40 -2.41 10.74
CA MET A 230 0.74 -1.91 12.08
C MET A 230 2.21 -2.11 12.45
N GLY A 231 2.89 -3.12 11.87
CA GLY A 231 4.32 -3.32 12.02
C GLY A 231 5.17 -2.32 11.23
N CYS A 232 4.59 -1.57 10.30
CA CYS A 232 5.29 -0.47 9.62
C CYS A 232 5.36 0.79 10.51
N ASP A 233 6.31 1.69 10.25
CA ASP A 233 6.38 2.97 10.96
C ASP A 233 5.17 3.85 10.61
N PHE A 234 4.87 3.94 9.30
CA PHE A 234 3.79 4.75 8.77
C PHE A 234 2.72 3.91 8.07
N ARG A 235 1.48 4.38 8.18
CA ARG A 235 0.29 3.82 7.50
C ARG A 235 -0.40 4.95 6.77
N LEU A 236 -0.41 4.87 5.45
CA LEU A 236 -1.14 5.77 4.57
C LEU A 236 -2.26 4.95 3.94
N ALA A 237 -3.47 5.48 3.94
CA ALA A 237 -4.65 4.77 3.48
C ALA A 237 -5.30 5.49 2.29
N ALA A 238 -5.76 4.70 1.33
CA ALA A 238 -6.78 5.15 0.39
C ALA A 238 -8.10 5.40 1.15
N PHE A 239 -8.93 6.29 0.64
CA PHE A 239 -10.25 6.56 1.19
C PHE A 239 -11.09 5.28 1.29
N SER A 240 -11.07 4.46 0.25
CA SER A 240 -11.82 3.19 0.22
C SER A 240 -11.16 2.04 1.01
N ALA A 241 -10.08 2.28 1.76
CA ALA A 241 -9.44 1.24 2.58
C ALA A 241 -10.23 0.93 3.86
N SER A 242 -10.01 -0.25 4.43
CA SER A 242 -10.55 -0.62 5.74
C SER A 242 -9.60 -1.54 6.51
N PHE A 243 -9.73 -1.50 7.83
CA PHE A 243 -8.83 -2.19 8.77
C PHE A 243 -9.63 -3.03 9.75
N GLY A 244 -9.20 -4.26 10.03
CA GLY A 244 -9.91 -5.13 10.97
C GLY A 244 -9.07 -6.27 11.53
N GLN A 245 -9.56 -6.88 12.61
CA GLN A 245 -8.98 -8.05 13.29
C GLN A 245 -10.05 -9.15 13.42
N PRO A 246 -10.45 -9.79 12.29
CA PRO A 246 -11.59 -10.71 12.26
C PRO A 246 -11.30 -12.11 12.82
N GLU A 247 -10.12 -12.36 13.40
CA GLU A 247 -9.65 -13.66 13.91
C GLU A 247 -10.64 -14.32 14.88
N ILE A 248 -11.35 -13.53 15.68
CA ILE A 248 -12.35 -14.02 16.63
C ILE A 248 -13.48 -14.81 15.94
N ASN A 249 -13.81 -14.47 14.69
CA ASN A 249 -14.82 -15.17 13.89
C ASN A 249 -14.39 -16.58 13.48
N LEU A 250 -13.09 -16.87 13.58
CA LEU A 250 -12.50 -18.19 13.38
C LEU A 250 -12.22 -18.92 14.71
N GLY A 251 -12.58 -18.32 15.85
CA GLY A 251 -12.30 -18.87 17.18
C GLY A 251 -10.83 -18.77 17.60
N ILE A 252 -10.05 -17.90 16.96
CA ILE A 252 -8.63 -17.65 17.26
C ILE A 252 -8.41 -16.17 17.58
N ILE A 253 -7.16 -15.81 17.90
CA ILE A 253 -6.76 -14.42 18.20
C ILE A 253 -5.79 -13.90 17.13
N PRO A 254 -5.66 -12.57 16.98
CA PRO A 254 -4.60 -11.97 16.16
C PRO A 254 -3.21 -12.50 16.54
N GLY A 255 -2.51 -13.05 15.56
CA GLY A 255 -1.32 -13.87 15.76
C GLY A 255 0.01 -13.15 15.54
N PHE A 256 0.04 -12.07 14.75
CA PHE A 256 1.25 -11.29 14.42
C PHE A 256 1.34 -9.95 15.18
N GLY A 257 0.77 -9.93 16.39
CA GLY A 257 0.93 -8.83 17.36
C GLY A 257 -0.22 -7.83 17.38
N GLY A 258 -1.36 -8.11 16.75
CA GLY A 258 -2.54 -7.27 16.71
C GLY A 258 -3.11 -6.98 18.09
N THR A 259 -3.08 -7.95 19.00
CA THR A 259 -3.49 -7.75 20.41
C THR A 259 -2.56 -6.81 21.19
N GLN A 260 -1.38 -6.48 20.65
CA GLN A 260 -0.38 -5.65 21.31
C GLN A 260 -0.16 -4.31 20.61
N ARG A 261 -0.04 -4.29 19.28
CA ARG A 261 0.17 -3.08 18.48
C ARG A 261 -1.10 -2.24 18.39
N LEU A 262 -2.25 -2.87 18.15
CA LEU A 262 -3.52 -2.15 18.02
C LEU A 262 -3.86 -1.29 19.25
N PRO A 263 -3.86 -1.79 20.51
CA PRO A 263 -4.18 -0.96 21.67
C PRO A 263 -3.19 0.18 21.93
N ARG A 264 -1.95 0.07 21.43
CA ARG A 264 -0.94 1.15 21.52
C ARG A 264 -1.15 2.23 20.47
N LEU A 265 -1.87 1.91 19.38
CA LEU A 265 -2.18 2.84 18.30
C LEU A 265 -3.55 3.51 18.50
N VAL A 266 -4.60 2.74 18.80
CA VAL A 266 -5.99 3.23 18.87
C VAL A 266 -6.56 3.35 20.29
N GLY A 267 -5.73 3.07 21.30
CA GLY A 267 -6.15 2.94 22.68
C GLY A 267 -6.82 1.58 22.98
N PRO A 268 -6.83 1.17 24.25
CA PRO A 268 -7.26 -0.17 24.65
C PRO A 268 -8.74 -0.43 24.37
N THR A 269 -9.62 0.57 24.50
CA THR A 269 -11.07 0.41 24.30
C THR A 269 -11.40 0.07 22.86
N LYS A 270 -10.95 0.88 21.90
CA LYS A 270 -11.22 0.64 20.48
C LYS A 270 -10.56 -0.63 19.98
N ALA A 271 -9.33 -0.92 20.45
CA ALA A 271 -8.66 -2.16 20.10
C ALA A 271 -9.40 -3.40 20.60
N LEU A 272 -9.93 -3.37 21.83
CA LEU A 272 -10.70 -4.49 22.37
C LEU A 272 -12.03 -4.67 21.62
N GLU A 273 -12.71 -3.57 21.28
CA GLU A 273 -13.90 -3.58 20.43
C GLU A 273 -13.62 -4.27 19.09
N MET A 274 -12.60 -3.82 18.36
CA MET A 274 -12.23 -4.40 17.05
C MET A 274 -11.87 -5.88 17.17
N ASN A 275 -11.09 -6.28 18.19
CA ASN A 275 -10.67 -7.66 18.38
C ASN A 275 -11.82 -8.60 18.81
N LEU A 276 -12.79 -8.13 19.61
CA LEU A 276 -13.88 -8.97 20.11
C LEU A 276 -15.10 -9.00 19.18
N THR A 277 -15.34 -7.94 18.42
CA THR A 277 -16.40 -7.91 17.40
C THR A 277 -15.94 -8.52 16.08
N GLY A 278 -14.64 -8.42 15.78
CA GLY A 278 -14.08 -8.80 14.48
C GLY A 278 -14.52 -7.87 13.34
N GLU A 279 -15.17 -6.74 13.65
CA GLU A 279 -15.65 -5.77 12.67
C GLU A 279 -14.49 -4.91 12.14
N SER A 280 -14.61 -4.50 10.87
CA SER A 280 -13.66 -3.59 10.24
C SER A 280 -14.10 -2.14 10.41
N ILE A 281 -13.13 -1.23 10.49
CA ILE A 281 -13.34 0.21 10.50
C ILE A 281 -12.91 0.83 9.16
N SER A 282 -13.52 1.97 8.82
CA SER A 282 -13.16 2.72 7.62
C SER A 282 -11.76 3.34 7.72
N ALA A 283 -11.20 3.81 6.61
CA ALA A 283 -9.94 4.56 6.62
C ALA A 283 -10.04 5.86 7.44
N GLU A 284 -11.21 6.52 7.42
CA GLU A 284 -11.48 7.73 8.19
C GLU A 284 -11.52 7.45 9.68
N ASP A 285 -12.28 6.44 10.11
CA ASP A 285 -12.32 6.02 11.52
C ASP A 285 -10.92 5.60 11.99
N ALA A 286 -10.17 4.89 11.15
CA ALA A 286 -8.80 4.49 11.44
C ALA A 286 -7.88 5.70 11.62
N TYR A 287 -8.10 6.80 10.88
CA TYR A 287 -7.37 8.05 11.06
C TYR A 287 -7.76 8.76 12.35
N GLU A 288 -9.07 8.87 12.64
CA GLU A 288 -9.58 9.51 13.87
C GLU A 288 -9.07 8.82 15.14
N HIS A 289 -8.95 7.49 15.10
CA HIS A 289 -8.42 6.71 16.21
C HIS A 289 -6.88 6.61 16.23
N GLY A 290 -6.15 7.18 15.26
CA GLY A 290 -4.69 7.17 15.26
C GLY A 290 -4.04 5.89 14.70
N LEU A 291 -4.82 4.97 14.12
CA LEU A 291 -4.29 3.81 13.39
C LEU A 291 -3.62 4.25 12.08
N VAL A 292 -4.19 5.21 11.38
CA VAL A 292 -3.70 5.72 10.08
C VAL A 292 -3.14 7.12 10.24
N HIS A 293 -2.02 7.41 9.56
CA HIS A 293 -1.38 8.74 9.61
C HIS A 293 -1.98 9.73 8.61
N ARG A 294 -2.51 9.22 7.49
CA ARG A 294 -3.13 10.04 6.45
C ARG A 294 -4.06 9.21 5.58
N VAL A 295 -5.23 9.76 5.30
CA VAL A 295 -6.16 9.28 4.27
C VAL A 295 -6.05 10.19 3.05
N VAL A 296 -6.07 9.61 1.86
CA VAL A 296 -6.07 10.33 0.57
C VAL A 296 -6.99 9.64 -0.43
N ALA A 297 -7.33 10.30 -1.53
CA ALA A 297 -8.06 9.67 -2.63
C ALA A 297 -7.30 8.44 -3.14
N ASP A 298 -8.03 7.39 -3.54
CA ASP A 298 -7.45 6.08 -3.91
C ASP A 298 -6.31 6.20 -4.93
N HIS A 299 -6.53 6.99 -5.99
CA HIS A 299 -5.55 7.20 -7.06
C HIS A 299 -4.37 8.08 -6.65
N GLU A 300 -4.39 8.72 -5.48
CA GLU A 300 -3.29 9.53 -4.95
C GLU A 300 -2.45 8.80 -3.88
N LEU A 301 -2.89 7.63 -3.40
CA LEU A 301 -2.22 6.89 -2.32
C LEU A 301 -0.77 6.58 -2.65
N PHE A 302 -0.50 5.98 -3.81
CA PHE A 302 0.83 5.53 -4.17
C PHE A 302 1.81 6.71 -4.34
N ASP A 303 1.37 7.79 -5.00
CA ASP A 303 2.15 9.03 -5.13
C ASP A 303 2.46 9.66 -3.76
N THR A 304 1.46 9.65 -2.86
CA THR A 304 1.61 10.15 -1.49
C THR A 304 2.65 9.32 -0.72
N ALA A 305 2.60 8.00 -0.84
CA ALA A 305 3.57 7.10 -0.22
C ALA A 305 4.98 7.34 -0.76
N LEU A 306 5.16 7.46 -2.08
CA LEU A 306 6.46 7.77 -2.68
C LEU A 306 6.95 9.18 -2.30
N ALA A 307 6.06 10.15 -2.16
CA ALA A 307 6.42 11.50 -1.71
C ALA A 307 6.91 11.49 -0.25
N TRP A 308 6.25 10.74 0.64
CA TRP A 308 6.72 10.53 2.01
C TRP A 308 8.05 9.79 2.02
N ALA A 309 8.20 8.73 1.21
CA ALA A 309 9.43 7.97 1.09
C ALA A 309 10.61 8.86 0.68
N ARG A 310 10.47 9.72 -0.34
CA ARG A 310 11.50 10.69 -0.75
C ARG A 310 11.85 11.72 0.33
N LYS A 311 10.91 12.06 1.21
CA LYS A 311 11.16 12.97 2.34
C LYS A 311 11.93 12.25 3.45
N LEU A 312 11.55 11.01 3.73
CA LEU A 312 12.11 10.17 4.79
C LEU A 312 13.49 9.62 4.42
N SER A 313 13.75 9.36 3.14
CA SER A 313 15.06 8.87 2.67
C SER A 313 16.22 9.83 2.96
N ARG A 314 15.90 11.12 3.08
CA ARG A 314 16.82 12.22 3.39
C ARG A 314 17.16 12.36 4.87
N GLN A 315 16.60 11.54 5.76
CA GLN A 315 16.91 11.59 7.18
C GLN A 315 18.22 10.84 7.51
N ALA A 316 18.81 11.16 8.66
CA ALA A 316 20.03 10.51 9.14
C ALA A 316 19.72 9.08 9.63
N PRO A 317 20.30 8.01 9.03
CA PRO A 317 19.95 6.62 9.31
C PRO A 317 20.09 6.22 10.77
N ILE A 318 21.18 6.66 11.41
CA ILE A 318 21.42 6.35 12.83
C ILE A 318 20.37 7.05 13.69
N ALA A 319 20.03 8.31 13.40
CA ALA A 319 18.97 9.01 14.13
C ALA A 319 17.60 8.34 13.93
N VAL A 320 17.28 7.89 12.71
CA VAL A 320 16.05 7.14 12.41
C VAL A 320 15.97 5.88 13.26
N GLU A 321 17.03 5.06 13.26
CA GLU A 321 17.10 3.81 14.04
C GLU A 321 16.90 4.09 15.54
N GLN A 322 17.58 5.11 16.08
CA GLN A 322 17.48 5.46 17.49
C GLN A 322 16.07 5.98 17.84
N ILE A 323 15.50 6.89 17.04
CA ILE A 323 14.14 7.41 17.25
C ILE A 323 13.14 6.25 17.29
N LYS A 324 13.18 5.34 16.32
CA LYS A 324 12.28 4.19 16.26
C LYS A 324 12.44 3.27 17.48
N SER A 325 13.69 2.98 17.85
CA SER A 325 14.01 2.03 18.93
C SER A 325 13.61 2.50 20.33
N VAL A 326 13.50 3.82 20.55
CA VAL A 326 13.24 4.39 21.89
C VAL A 326 11.81 4.91 22.05
N SER A 327 11.12 5.30 20.97
CA SER A 327 9.80 5.97 21.04
C SER A 327 8.66 5.12 21.62
N HIS A 328 8.84 3.81 21.72
CA HIS A 328 7.82 2.88 22.21
C HIS A 328 8.34 1.96 23.34
N ARG A 329 9.39 2.39 24.06
CA ARG A 329 9.97 1.62 25.16
C ARG A 329 9.29 1.89 26.49
N GLY A 330 8.84 0.81 27.10
CA GLY A 330 8.52 0.77 28.53
C GLY A 330 7.45 1.77 28.95
N ASP A 331 7.50 2.10 30.24
CA ASP A 331 6.84 3.30 30.76
C ASP A 331 7.69 4.56 30.49
N LEU A 332 7.23 5.71 30.96
CA LEU A 332 7.89 6.99 30.68
C LEU A 332 9.33 7.03 31.20
N ASP A 333 9.61 6.44 32.37
CA ASP A 333 10.94 6.50 32.98
C ASP A 333 11.90 5.56 32.24
N GLU A 334 11.47 4.34 31.91
CA GLU A 334 12.23 3.42 31.06
C GLU A 334 12.50 4.01 29.66
N GLY A 335 11.51 4.69 29.10
CA GLY A 335 11.60 5.37 27.81
C GLY A 335 12.62 6.52 27.82
N ILE A 336 12.65 7.34 28.87
CA ILE A 336 13.60 8.45 29.01
C ILE A 336 15.03 7.93 29.16
N GLU A 337 15.26 6.84 29.91
CA GLU A 337 16.60 6.24 30.02
C GLU A 337 17.07 5.67 28.68
N ALA A 338 16.18 5.04 27.92
CA ALA A 338 16.48 4.62 26.57
C ALA A 338 16.76 5.80 25.63
N GLU A 339 15.99 6.90 25.72
CA GLU A 339 16.20 8.12 24.93
C GLU A 339 17.59 8.71 25.17
N LYS A 340 18.04 8.80 26.42
CA LYS A 340 19.39 9.33 26.76
C LYS A 340 20.48 8.53 26.06
N LEU A 341 20.39 7.20 26.07
CA LEU A 341 21.35 6.31 25.41
C LEU A 341 21.28 6.46 23.89
N GLY A 342 20.07 6.46 23.32
CA GLY A 342 19.89 6.60 21.87
C GLY A 342 20.34 7.96 21.35
N PHE A 343 20.08 9.03 22.10
CA PHE A 343 20.58 10.37 21.80
C PHE A 343 22.10 10.40 21.78
N ALA A 344 22.78 9.81 22.78
CA ALA A 344 24.23 9.77 22.83
C ALA A 344 24.84 9.05 21.60
N VAL A 345 24.22 7.93 21.17
CA VAL A 345 24.61 7.21 19.95
C VAL A 345 24.45 8.10 18.71
N ALA A 346 23.26 8.70 18.53
CA ALA A 346 23.00 9.55 17.38
C ALA A 346 23.89 10.80 17.36
N PHE A 347 24.10 11.45 18.50
CA PHE A 347 24.93 12.65 18.64
C PHE A 347 26.42 12.37 18.36
N GLY A 348 26.88 11.16 18.66
CA GLY A 348 28.26 10.72 18.37
C GLY A 348 28.55 10.48 16.88
N SER A 349 27.52 10.40 16.03
CA SER A 349 27.65 10.08 14.60
C SER A 349 28.29 11.20 13.77
N GLU A 350 28.82 10.84 12.59
CA GLU A 350 29.23 11.80 11.57
C GLU A 350 28.04 12.59 11.03
N ASP A 351 26.87 11.93 10.93
CA ASP A 351 25.63 12.57 10.49
C ASP A 351 25.19 13.70 11.42
N ALA A 352 25.37 13.57 12.74
CA ALA A 352 25.08 14.66 13.67
C ALA A 352 25.99 15.87 13.44
N LYS A 353 27.29 15.64 13.21
CA LYS A 353 28.25 16.71 12.89
C LYS A 353 27.88 17.40 11.59
N GLU A 354 27.54 16.64 10.56
CA GLU A 354 27.08 17.16 9.27
C GLU A 354 25.76 17.93 9.39
N GLY A 355 24.77 17.39 10.12
CA GLY A 355 23.47 18.04 10.32
C GLY A 355 23.59 19.40 11.01
N ILE A 356 24.36 19.44 12.10
CA ILE A 356 24.64 20.69 12.84
C ILE A 356 25.41 21.68 11.96
N GLY A 357 26.46 21.21 11.27
CA GLY A 357 27.25 22.05 10.36
C GLY A 357 26.43 22.62 9.20
N ALA A 358 25.58 21.80 8.58
CA ALA A 358 24.69 22.20 7.49
C ALA A 358 23.65 23.23 7.95
N PHE A 359 23.08 23.06 9.15
CA PHE A 359 22.15 24.01 9.76
C PHE A 359 22.81 25.38 9.99
N LEU A 360 23.99 25.40 10.61
CA LEU A 360 24.75 26.64 10.85
C LEU A 360 25.13 27.34 9.53
N ALA A 361 25.44 26.57 8.49
CA ALA A 361 25.78 27.07 7.16
C ALA A 361 24.55 27.33 6.25
N LYS A 362 23.32 27.12 6.73
CA LYS A 362 22.06 27.28 5.97
C LYS A 362 22.04 26.53 4.64
N ARG A 363 22.56 25.30 4.61
CA ARG A 363 22.54 24.41 3.45
C ARG A 363 21.83 23.09 3.77
N PRO A 364 21.36 22.34 2.75
CA PRO A 364 20.86 20.99 2.97
C PRO A 364 21.97 20.06 3.51
N PRO A 365 21.68 19.20 4.51
CA PRO A 365 22.62 18.20 4.99
C PRO A 365 22.74 17.01 4.02
N LYS A 366 23.85 16.29 4.10
CA LYS A 366 24.08 15.03 3.36
C LYS A 366 24.42 13.89 4.32
N PHE A 367 23.43 13.06 4.66
CA PHE A 367 23.61 12.00 5.65
C PHE A 367 24.03 10.66 5.03
N HIS A 368 25.06 10.04 5.61
CA HIS A 368 25.68 8.81 5.13
C HIS A 368 25.49 7.61 6.07
N GLY A 369 24.90 7.80 7.25
CA GLY A 369 24.63 6.71 8.20
C GLY A 369 25.87 6.20 8.92
N LYS A 370 26.82 7.10 9.20
CA LYS A 370 28.11 6.81 9.85
C LYS A 370 28.26 7.54 11.16
#